data_AF-A0A973FHQ1-F1
#
_entry.id   AF-A0A973FHQ1-F1
#
_cell.length_a   1.000
_cell.length_b   1.000
_cell.length_c   1.000
_cell.angle_alpha   90.00
_cell.angle_beta   90.00
_cell.angle_gamma   90.00
#
_symmetry.space_group_name_H-M   'P 1'
#
loop_
_entity.id
_entity.type
_entity.pdbx_description
1 polymer ?
#
loop_
_entity_poly.entity_id
_entity_poly.type
_entity_poly.pdbx_seq_one_letter_code
_entity_poly.pdbx_strand_id
1 'polypeptide(L)'
;MIRHDYIIESEIDCDPSAEKCFVYLCDPGTEQCTGIEEEDIFYYKIARRRASNIPLCDPVLEGCDQFLCSEGEKDCEIRFCDQQVAAEKGEECNDPEQYLIDNPIEEDLEGCDPQEEADCVLEEAQEESDSAEKQESPEESENVVLEELK
;
A
#
# COMPACT_ATOMS: atom_id res chain seq x y z
N MET A 1 25.91 -32.82 3.53
CA MET A 1 26.68 -31.77 2.82
C MET A 1 25.82 -30.53 2.88
N ILE A 2 26.25 -29.45 3.54
CA ILE A 2 25.44 -28.24 3.65
C ILE A 2 25.49 -27.54 2.30
N ARG A 3 24.35 -27.42 1.63
CA ARG A 3 24.21 -26.53 0.49
C ARG A 3 23.04 -25.61 0.86
N HIS A 4 23.30 -24.31 1.03
CA HIS A 4 22.29 -23.27 1.25
C HIS A 4 21.77 -23.06 2.70
N ASP A 5 22.63 -23.15 3.71
CA ASP A 5 22.30 -22.71 5.08
C ASP A 5 22.76 -21.26 5.32
N TYR A 6 22.17 -20.33 4.56
CA TYR A 6 22.35 -18.89 4.71
C TYR A 6 21.05 -18.17 4.33
N ILE A 7 20.91 -16.93 4.76
CA ILE A 7 19.80 -16.05 4.36
C ILE A 7 20.24 -15.26 3.14
N ILE A 8 19.37 -15.19 2.13
CA ILE A 8 19.50 -14.26 1.01
C ILE A 8 18.60 -13.07 1.30
N GLU A 9 19.16 -11.88 1.10
CA GLU A 9 18.43 -10.63 1.05
C GLU A 9 18.34 -10.22 -0.42
N SER A 10 17.12 -9.90 -0.88
CA SER A 10 16.86 -9.43 -2.24
C SER A 10 15.89 -8.27 -2.20
N GLU A 11 16.08 -7.36 -3.13
CA GLU A 11 15.09 -6.33 -3.45
C GLU A 11 14.05 -6.97 -4.37
N ILE A 12 12.78 -6.72 -4.08
CA ILE A 12 11.64 -7.24 -4.84
C ILE A 12 10.62 -6.12 -5.05
N ASP A 13 9.76 -6.28 -6.05
CA ASP A 13 8.72 -5.31 -6.36
C ASP A 13 7.82 -5.03 -5.16
N CYS A 14 7.50 -3.75 -4.98
CA CYS A 14 6.62 -3.26 -3.94
C CYS A 14 5.53 -2.41 -4.57
N ASP A 15 4.28 -2.60 -4.15
CA ASP A 15 3.15 -1.86 -4.68
C ASP A 15 3.04 -0.49 -3.98
N PRO A 16 3.40 0.62 -4.64
CA PRO A 16 3.40 1.93 -4.00
C PRO A 16 2.00 2.45 -3.66
N SER A 17 0.94 1.85 -4.20
CA SER A 17 -0.46 2.22 -3.91
C SER A 17 -0.99 1.59 -2.62
N ALA A 18 -0.35 0.51 -2.14
CA ALA A 18 -0.82 -0.27 -1.00
C ALA A 18 0.24 -0.47 0.09
N GLU A 19 1.52 -0.40 -0.25
CA GLU A 19 2.64 -0.77 0.61
C GLU A 19 3.62 0.39 0.83
N LYS A 20 4.29 0.40 1.99
CA LYS A 20 5.42 1.31 2.27
C LYS A 20 6.70 0.77 1.67
N CYS A 21 7.04 1.25 0.50
CA CYS A 21 8.17 0.89 -0.33
C CYS A 21 9.37 1.83 -0.12
N PHE A 22 10.56 1.30 -0.35
CA PHE A 22 11.76 2.09 -0.56
C PHE A 22 11.67 2.73 -1.94
N VAL A 23 12.09 3.98 -2.04
CA VAL A 23 12.11 4.75 -3.29
C VAL A 23 13.56 4.89 -3.73
N TYR A 24 13.85 4.32 -4.89
CA TYR A 24 15.12 4.49 -5.58
C TYR A 24 14.92 5.35 -6.82
N LEU A 25 15.73 6.40 -6.96
CA LEU A 25 15.78 7.24 -8.14
C LEU A 25 17.04 6.91 -8.92
N CYS A 26 16.90 6.65 -10.22
CA CYS A 26 18.02 6.41 -11.12
C CYS A 26 19.02 7.57 -11.07
N ASP A 27 20.30 7.25 -10.84
CA ASP A 27 21.37 8.25 -10.84
C ASP A 27 22.03 8.37 -12.23
N PRO A 28 21.80 9.45 -12.98
CA PRO A 28 22.37 9.61 -14.32
C PRO A 28 23.90 9.79 -14.31
N GLY A 29 24.52 10.00 -13.14
CA GLY A 29 25.97 10.04 -12.98
C GLY A 29 26.64 8.67 -13.03
N THR A 30 25.88 7.61 -12.69
CA THR A 30 26.41 6.24 -12.57
C THR A 30 25.67 5.22 -13.41
N GLU A 31 24.43 5.50 -13.80
CA GLU A 31 23.52 4.60 -14.51
C GLU A 31 22.96 5.21 -15.80
N GLN A 32 22.26 4.38 -16.60
CA GLN A 32 21.59 4.83 -17.82
C GLN A 32 20.10 5.05 -17.54
N CYS A 33 19.75 6.28 -17.16
CA CYS A 33 18.37 6.68 -16.93
C CYS A 33 17.67 7.04 -18.25
N THR A 34 16.36 6.88 -18.29
CA THR A 34 15.49 7.15 -19.43
C THR A 34 15.30 8.65 -19.65
N GLY A 35 15.41 9.45 -18.59
CA GLY A 35 15.10 10.87 -18.56
C GLY A 35 13.61 11.16 -18.37
N ILE A 36 12.79 10.12 -18.13
CA ILE A 36 11.38 10.21 -17.80
C ILE A 36 11.27 9.89 -16.31
N GLU A 37 10.80 10.85 -15.52
CA GLU A 37 10.76 10.76 -14.06
C GLU A 37 10.06 9.49 -13.56
N GLU A 38 8.91 9.14 -14.14
CA GLU A 38 8.13 7.95 -13.77
C GLU A 38 8.84 6.63 -14.12
N GLU A 39 9.66 6.60 -15.17
CA GLU A 39 10.42 5.40 -15.56
C GLU A 39 11.76 5.30 -14.82
N ASP A 40 12.20 6.41 -14.19
CA ASP A 40 13.45 6.52 -13.45
C ASP A 40 13.26 6.35 -11.93
N ILE A 41 12.01 6.19 -11.46
CA ILE A 41 11.66 5.91 -10.06
C ILE A 41 11.28 4.43 -9.89
N PHE A 42 11.90 3.78 -8.92
CA PHE A 42 11.66 2.38 -8.59
C PHE A 42 11.18 2.22 -7.16
N TYR A 43 10.09 1.48 -6.98
CA TYR A 43 9.50 1.15 -5.68
C TYR A 43 9.76 -0.30 -5.34
N TYR A 44 10.48 -0.53 -4.24
CA TYR A 44 10.88 -1.88 -3.87
C TYR A 44 10.74 -2.14 -2.37
N LYS A 45 10.75 -3.41 -2.00
CA LYS A 45 10.81 -3.88 -0.61
C LYS A 45 11.90 -4.94 -0.48
N ILE A 46 12.33 -5.18 0.74
CA ILE A 46 13.43 -6.11 1.00
C ILE A 46 12.86 -7.44 1.47
N ALA A 47 13.17 -8.51 0.76
CA ALA A 47 12.82 -9.86 1.15
C ALA A 47 14.04 -10.61 1.65
N ARG A 48 13.93 -11.21 2.84
CA ARG A 48 14.92 -12.10 3.42
C ARG A 48 14.37 -13.51 3.46
N ARG A 49 15.08 -14.46 2.85
CA ARG A 49 14.63 -15.85 2.79
C ARG A 49 15.79 -16.81 2.94
N ARG A 50 15.55 -17.94 3.61
CA ARG A 50 16.51 -19.04 3.68
C ARG A 50 16.80 -19.60 2.30
N ALA A 51 18.08 -19.65 1.94
CA ALA A 51 18.51 -20.05 0.61
C ALA A 51 18.04 -21.46 0.20
N SER A 52 17.87 -22.37 1.17
CA SER A 52 17.35 -23.72 0.94
C SER A 52 15.89 -23.77 0.49
N ASN A 53 15.12 -22.70 0.71
CA ASN A 53 13.70 -22.63 0.37
C ASN A 53 13.45 -21.90 -0.95
N ILE A 54 14.49 -21.33 -1.56
CA ILE A 54 14.37 -20.64 -2.85
C ILE A 54 14.35 -21.71 -3.95
N PRO A 55 13.27 -21.79 -4.75
CA PRO A 55 13.22 -22.69 -5.88
C PRO A 55 14.29 -22.32 -6.92
N LEU A 56 14.92 -23.33 -7.50
CA LEU A 56 15.83 -23.12 -8.62
C LEU A 56 15.01 -22.88 -9.88
N CYS A 57 15.36 -21.83 -10.63
CA CYS A 57 14.80 -21.60 -11.95
C CYS A 57 15.05 -22.79 -12.87
N ASP A 58 14.03 -23.21 -13.62
CA ASP A 58 14.20 -24.19 -14.69
C ASP A 58 14.79 -23.48 -15.92
N PRO A 59 16.00 -23.86 -16.39
CA PRO A 59 16.63 -23.21 -17.54
C PRO A 59 15.90 -23.46 -18.87
N VAL A 60 14.91 -24.36 -18.91
CA VAL A 60 14.08 -24.64 -20.09
C VAL A 60 12.84 -23.74 -20.14
N LEU A 61 12.43 -23.18 -19.00
CA LEU A 61 11.31 -22.24 -18.91
C LEU A 61 11.84 -20.81 -18.81
N GLU A 62 11.16 -19.85 -19.43
CA GLU A 62 11.58 -18.44 -19.33
C GLU A 62 11.30 -17.81 -17.95
N GLY A 63 10.52 -18.49 -17.10
CA GLY A 63 10.08 -17.99 -15.80
C GLY A 63 10.78 -18.67 -14.62
N CYS A 64 11.11 -17.86 -13.62
CA CYS A 64 11.42 -18.30 -12.27
C CYS A 64 10.24 -18.00 -11.35
N ASP A 65 10.07 -18.79 -10.28
CA ASP A 65 9.14 -18.43 -9.22
C ASP A 65 9.62 -17.14 -8.53
N GLN A 66 8.68 -16.28 -8.17
CA GLN A 66 8.97 -15.02 -7.50
C GLN A 66 9.58 -15.25 -6.12
N PHE A 67 10.47 -14.34 -5.70
CA PHE A 67 11.07 -14.36 -4.37
C PHE A 67 10.07 -13.84 -3.34
N LEU A 68 9.05 -14.66 -3.03
CA LEU A 68 8.02 -14.34 -2.05
C LEU A 68 8.03 -15.35 -0.89
N CYS A 69 7.69 -14.86 0.29
CA CYS A 69 7.52 -15.70 1.47
C CYS A 69 6.20 -16.47 1.40
N SER A 70 6.26 -17.78 1.61
CA SER A 70 5.04 -18.57 1.81
C SER A 70 4.46 -18.33 3.20
N GLU A 71 3.15 -18.53 3.35
CA GLU A 71 2.48 -18.38 4.65
C GLU A 71 3.10 -19.32 5.70
N GLY A 72 3.54 -18.76 6.82
CA GLY A 72 4.18 -19.52 7.90
C GLY A 72 5.58 -20.06 7.59
N GLU A 73 6.23 -19.59 6.51
CA GLU A 73 7.59 -19.99 6.17
C GLU A 73 8.59 -19.54 7.26
N LYS A 74 9.36 -20.49 7.79
CA LYS A 74 10.40 -20.18 8.78
C LYS A 74 11.55 -19.43 8.13
N ASP A 75 12.05 -18.41 8.84
CA ASP A 75 13.16 -17.57 8.41
C ASP A 75 12.91 -16.88 7.06
N CYS A 76 11.65 -16.50 6.81
CA CYS A 76 11.26 -15.62 5.72
C CYS A 76 10.66 -14.33 6.30
N GLU A 77 11.17 -13.19 5.85
CA GLU A 77 10.79 -11.86 6.34
C GLU A 77 10.67 -10.92 5.15
N ILE A 78 9.56 -10.19 5.07
CA ILE A 78 9.42 -9.03 4.17
C ILE A 78 9.61 -7.78 5.02
N ARG A 79 10.57 -6.94 4.66
CA ARG A 79 10.85 -5.67 5.29
C ARG A 79 10.37 -4.56 4.37
N PHE A 80 9.34 -3.88 4.83
CA PHE A 80 8.86 -2.63 4.26
C PHE A 80 9.79 -1.48 4.63
N CYS A 81 9.64 -0.36 3.94
CA CYS A 81 10.41 0.82 4.24
C CYS A 81 10.03 1.38 5.62
N ASP A 82 11.06 1.57 6.43
CA ASP A 82 11.00 2.29 7.68
C ASP A 82 12.08 3.37 7.69
N GLN A 83 11.87 4.42 8.48
CA GLN A 83 12.77 5.59 8.50
C GLN A 83 14.21 5.24 8.88
N GLN A 84 14.40 4.19 9.69
CA GLN A 84 15.73 3.81 10.12
C GLN A 84 16.50 3.12 8.99
N VAL A 85 15.87 2.15 8.32
CA VAL A 85 16.48 1.41 7.22
C VAL A 85 16.69 2.30 6.00
N ALA A 86 15.72 3.19 5.72
CA ALA A 86 15.84 4.16 4.64
C ALA A 86 17.05 5.09 4.87
N ALA A 87 17.22 5.60 6.11
CA ALA A 87 18.37 6.42 6.46
C ALA A 87 19.71 5.67 6.38
N GLU A 88 19.75 4.37 6.68
CA GLU A 88 20.94 3.54 6.54
C GLU A 88 21.35 3.35 5.07
N LYS A 89 20.38 3.29 4.16
CA LYS A 89 20.58 3.16 2.70
C LYS A 89 20.73 4.50 1.97
N GLY A 90 20.36 5.61 2.61
CA GLY A 90 20.30 6.92 1.96
C GLY A 90 19.11 7.06 1.00
N GLU A 91 18.02 6.35 1.30
CA GLU A 91 16.80 6.31 0.50
C GLU A 91 15.63 6.93 1.27
N GLU A 92 14.50 7.08 0.59
CA GLU A 92 13.25 7.59 1.16
C GLU A 92 12.16 6.51 1.09
N CYS A 93 11.17 6.63 1.98
CA CYS A 93 9.98 5.80 1.93
C CYS A 93 8.87 6.53 1.18
N ASN A 94 8.11 5.82 0.35
CA ASN A 94 6.87 6.38 -0.19
C ASN A 94 5.81 6.51 0.93
N ASP A 95 4.78 7.29 0.61
CA ASP A 95 3.52 7.28 1.34
C ASP A 95 2.40 6.80 0.40
N PRO A 96 1.72 5.68 0.69
CA PRO A 96 0.70 5.14 -0.22
C PRO A 96 -0.48 6.07 -0.46
N GLU A 97 -0.90 6.84 0.55
CA GLU A 97 -2.01 7.78 0.39
C GLU A 97 -1.60 8.93 -0.54
N GLN A 98 -0.40 9.47 -0.35
CA GLN A 98 0.14 10.49 -1.24
C GLN A 98 0.37 9.95 -2.67
N TYR A 99 0.85 8.71 -2.81
CA TYR A 99 1.04 8.08 -4.12
C TYR A 99 -0.27 8.01 -4.91
N LEU A 100 -1.37 7.62 -4.26
CA LEU A 100 -2.70 7.57 -4.90
C LEU A 100 -3.24 8.96 -5.29
N ILE A 101 -2.88 10.01 -4.54
CA ILE A 101 -3.25 11.40 -4.87
C ILE A 101 -2.47 11.87 -6.10
N ASP A 102 -1.18 11.56 -6.16
CA ASP A 102 -0.29 11.99 -7.24
C ASP A 102 -0.47 11.15 -8.50
N ASN A 103 -0.96 9.91 -8.36
CA ASN A 103 -1.22 8.95 -9.43
C ASN A 103 -2.68 8.45 -9.35
N PRO A 104 -3.67 9.31 -9.67
CA PRO A 104 -5.07 8.92 -9.63
C PRO A 104 -5.31 7.79 -10.63
N ILE A 105 -5.96 6.71 -10.17
CA ILE A 105 -6.38 5.62 -11.04
C ILE A 105 -7.43 6.20 -12.01
N GLU A 106 -7.17 6.13 -13.32
CA GLU A 106 -8.11 6.55 -14.36
C GLU A 106 -9.31 5.58 -14.44
N GLU A 107 -10.09 5.44 -13.37
CA GLU A 107 -11.32 4.63 -13.33
C GLU A 107 -12.60 5.47 -13.54
N ASP A 108 -12.50 6.71 -14.04
CA ASP A 108 -13.65 7.59 -14.32
C ASP A 108 -13.55 8.34 -15.68
N LEU A 109 -12.79 7.82 -16.65
CA LEU A 109 -12.71 8.39 -18.01
C LEU A 109 -13.24 7.46 -19.12
N GLU A 110 -14.07 6.48 -18.76
CA GLU A 110 -14.97 5.84 -19.73
C GLU A 110 -16.39 6.44 -19.61
N GLY A 111 -16.70 7.41 -20.48
CA GLY A 111 -18.09 7.69 -20.86
C GLY A 111 -18.58 9.12 -20.67
N CYS A 112 -18.08 10.06 -21.47
CA CYS A 112 -18.86 11.20 -21.95
C CYS A 112 -18.26 11.66 -23.29
N ASP A 113 -18.63 10.98 -24.37
CA ASP A 113 -18.41 11.51 -25.71
C ASP A 113 -19.34 12.73 -25.88
N PRO A 114 -18.81 13.96 -26.05
CA PRO A 114 -19.63 15.16 -26.19
C PRO A 114 -20.45 15.18 -27.51
N GLN A 115 -20.39 14.13 -28.33
CA GLN A 115 -21.15 14.03 -29.59
C GLN A 115 -22.48 13.27 -29.48
N GLU A 116 -22.82 12.65 -28.35
CA GLU A 116 -24.16 12.11 -28.10
C GLU A 116 -24.86 12.87 -26.97
N GLU A 117 -25.56 13.93 -27.37
CA GLU A 117 -26.56 14.62 -26.55
C GLU A 117 -27.62 13.63 -26.05
N ALA A 118 -27.86 13.64 -24.73
CA ALA A 118 -28.85 12.90 -23.95
C ALA A 118 -28.40 11.53 -23.40
N ASP A 119 -27.86 11.49 -22.18
CA ASP A 119 -28.60 11.00 -20.99
C ASP A 119 -27.74 10.93 -19.69
N CYS A 120 -27.03 12.00 -19.31
CA CYS A 120 -26.36 12.07 -17.99
C CYS A 120 -27.25 12.83 -16.99
N VAL A 121 -28.33 12.19 -16.53
CA VAL A 121 -29.10 12.69 -15.39
C VAL A 121 -28.37 12.29 -14.11
N LEU A 122 -27.71 13.26 -13.48
CA LEU A 122 -27.39 13.22 -12.05
C LEU A 122 -28.72 13.20 -11.29
N GLU A 123 -29.20 12.04 -10.86
CA GLU A 123 -30.22 11.98 -9.81
C GLU A 123 -29.54 12.32 -8.47
N GLU A 124 -29.74 13.57 -8.04
CA GLU A 124 -29.51 14.00 -6.67
C GLU A 124 -30.44 13.20 -5.75
N ALA A 125 -29.90 12.24 -4.99
CA ALA A 125 -30.63 11.61 -3.90
C ALA A 125 -30.68 12.56 -2.68
N GLN A 126 -31.60 13.53 -2.74
CA GLN A 126 -32.20 14.14 -1.56
C GLN A 126 -33.34 13.22 -1.07
N GLU A 127 -33.18 12.63 0.12
CA GLU A 127 -34.33 12.13 0.90
C GLU A 127 -34.36 12.88 2.24
N GLU A 128 -35.10 13.99 2.28
CA GLU A 128 -35.80 14.41 3.49
C GLU A 128 -37.16 13.70 3.53
N SER A 129 -37.48 13.00 4.62
CA SER A 129 -38.87 12.81 5.01
C SER A 129 -39.06 12.99 6.51
N ASP A 130 -39.95 13.94 6.76
CA ASP A 130 -40.47 14.58 7.96
C ASP A 130 -41.27 13.61 8.86
N SER A 131 -41.18 13.78 10.19
CA SER A 131 -42.33 13.63 11.10
C SER A 131 -42.09 14.29 12.46
N ALA A 132 -42.48 15.55 12.51
CA ALA A 132 -43.18 16.27 13.59
C ALA A 132 -43.23 15.70 15.04
N GLU A 133 -42.70 16.54 15.94
CA GLU A 133 -43.25 17.01 17.23
C GLU A 133 -43.69 16.00 18.31
N LYS A 134 -43.01 16.04 19.47
CA LYS A 134 -43.58 16.68 20.67
C LYS A 134 -42.53 16.93 21.77
N GLN A 135 -42.44 18.19 22.18
CA GLN A 135 -41.75 18.65 23.39
C GLN A 135 -42.46 18.15 24.66
N GLU A 136 -41.70 17.77 25.67
CA GLU A 136 -41.87 18.20 27.06
C GLU A 136 -40.62 17.82 27.87
N SER A 137 -39.93 18.81 28.43
CA SER A 137 -39.10 18.60 29.62
C SER A 137 -40.03 18.50 30.84
N PRO A 138 -39.56 17.92 31.96
CA PRO A 138 -39.07 18.82 32.99
C PRO A 138 -37.83 18.31 33.74
N GLU A 139 -37.35 19.22 34.57
CA GLU A 139 -36.06 19.36 35.21
C GLU A 139 -35.85 18.48 36.46
N GLU A 140 -34.57 18.40 36.86
CA GLU A 140 -34.01 18.23 38.22
C GLU A 140 -34.70 17.33 39.27
N SER A 141 -33.94 16.38 39.84
CA SER A 141 -33.50 16.49 41.25
C SER A 141 -32.53 15.38 41.67
N GLU A 142 -31.77 15.74 42.69
CA GLU A 142 -30.57 15.11 43.27
C GLU A 142 -30.78 13.74 43.95
N ASN A 143 -29.62 13.10 44.21
CA ASN A 143 -29.21 12.35 45.42
C ASN A 143 -28.96 10.82 45.34
N VAL A 144 -27.66 10.49 45.61
CA VAL A 144 -27.12 9.48 46.56
C VAL A 144 -27.25 8.02 46.09
N VAL A 145 -26.17 7.23 45.97
CA VAL A 145 -25.44 6.58 47.08
C VAL A 145 -23.99 6.22 46.65
N LEU A 146 -23.05 6.53 47.55
CA LEU A 146 -21.64 6.15 47.64
C LEU A 146 -21.45 4.62 47.88
N GLU A 147 -20.19 4.17 47.86
CA GLU A 147 -19.68 2.85 48.34
C GLU A 147 -19.58 1.73 47.28
N GLU A 148 -18.51 0.95 47.15
CA GLU A 148 -17.23 0.91 47.87
C GLU A 148 -16.18 0.20 46.98
N LEU A 149 -14.94 0.67 47.07
CA LEU A 149 -13.75 -0.07 46.68
C LEU A 149 -13.59 -1.29 47.61
N LYS A 150 -13.40 -2.47 47.02
CA LYS A 150 -12.65 -3.58 47.62
C LYS A 150 -11.76 -4.23 46.57
#